data_AF-A0A7V1U7Y7-F1
#
_entry.id   AF-A0A7V1U7Y7-F1
#
_cell.length_a   1.000
_cell.length_b   1.000
_cell.length_c   1.000
_cell.angle_alpha   90.00
_cell.angle_beta   90.00
_cell.angle_gamma   90.00
#
_symmetry.space_group_name_H-M   'P 1'
#
loop_
_entity.id
_entity.type
_entity.pdbx_description
1 polymer ?
#
loop_
_entity_poly.entity_id
_entity_poly.type
_entity_poly.pdbx_seq_one_letter_code
_entity_poly.pdbx_strand_id
1 'polypeptide(L)' 'MLGKRSTKRRIRFRPPGLKPTTKVGTLGPYRGRLGLAWVIAPLVAGVVILIAGYLALFR' A
#
# COMPACT_ATOMS: atom_id res chain seq x y z
N MET A 1 21.91 -41.54 -16.32
CA MET A 1 20.80 -40.64 -15.97
C MET A 1 21.01 -40.12 -14.55
N LEU A 2 21.54 -38.90 -14.37
CA LEU A 2 21.67 -38.30 -13.04
C LEU A 2 20.83 -37.03 -13.00
N GLY A 3 19.63 -37.15 -12.44
CA GLY A 3 18.68 -36.05 -12.30
C GLY A 3 19.25 -34.98 -11.37
N LYS A 4 19.55 -33.79 -11.91
CA LYS A 4 19.80 -32.58 -11.12
C LYS A 4 18.53 -32.27 -10.33
N ARG A 5 18.49 -32.62 -9.03
CA ARG A 5 17.52 -32.02 -8.12
C ARG A 5 17.90 -30.55 -7.98
N SER A 6 17.20 -29.69 -8.70
CA SER A 6 17.24 -28.25 -8.46
C SER A 6 16.64 -28.00 -7.08
N THR A 7 17.48 -27.94 -6.05
CA THR A 7 17.08 -27.41 -4.75
C THR A 7 16.52 -26.02 -5.01
N LYS A 8 15.20 -25.86 -4.89
CA LYS A 8 14.50 -24.57 -5.01
C LYS A 8 15.06 -23.61 -3.97
N ARG A 9 16.12 -22.91 -4.32
CA ARG A 9 16.76 -21.88 -3.48
C ARG A 9 15.71 -20.78 -3.36
N ARG A 10 15.00 -20.69 -2.21
CA ARG A 10 14.08 -19.59 -1.94
C ARG A 10 14.87 -18.30 -1.96
N ILE A 11 14.81 -17.58 -3.08
CA ILE A 11 15.38 -16.26 -3.24
C ILE A 11 14.61 -15.36 -2.28
N ARG A 12 15.21 -15.06 -1.13
CA ARG A 12 14.68 -14.09 -0.18
C ARG A 12 15.02 -12.71 -0.73
N PHE A 13 14.18 -12.22 -1.64
CA PHE A 13 14.20 -10.83 -2.08
C PHE A 13 13.84 -9.97 -0.86
N ARG A 14 14.84 -9.30 -0.28
CA ARG A 14 14.64 -8.26 0.72
C ARG A 14 14.59 -6.93 -0.05
N PRO A 15 13.46 -6.21 -0.07
CA PRO A 15 13.40 -4.92 -0.72
C PRO A 15 14.48 -3.99 -0.13
N PRO A 16 15.25 -3.29 -0.96
CA PRO A 16 16.21 -2.30 -0.47
C PRO A 16 15.48 -1.22 0.33
N GLY A 17 16.00 -0.88 1.52
CA GLY A 17 15.41 0.16 2.39
C GLY A 17 14.70 -0.34 3.66
N LEU A 18 14.63 -1.65 3.90
CA LEU A 18 14.11 -2.21 5.15
C LEU A 18 15.27 -2.64 6.07
N LYS A 19 15.27 -2.18 7.33
CA LYS A 19 16.29 -2.63 8.29
C LYS A 19 16.24 -4.16 8.43
N PRO A 20 17.38 -4.85 8.58
CA PRO A 20 17.44 -6.32 8.62
C PRO A 20 16.51 -6.99 9.64
N THR A 21 16.15 -6.26 10.71
CA THR A 21 15.29 -6.67 11.82
C THR A 21 13.82 -6.25 11.66
N THR A 22 13.48 -5.43 10.65
CA THR A 22 12.11 -4.95 10.45
C THR A 22 11.23 -6.08 9.95
N LYS A 23 10.33 -6.54 10.83
CA LYS A 23 9.26 -7.48 10.48
C LYS A 23 8.25 -6.74 9.60
N VAL A 24 8.31 -6.99 8.29
CA VAL A 24 7.24 -6.60 7.37
C VAL A 24 6.11 -7.61 7.55
N GLY A 25 5.03 -7.22 8.21
CA GLY A 25 3.83 -8.05 8.34
C GLY A 25 3.16 -8.28 6.97
N THR A 26 2.14 -9.15 6.91
CA THR A 26 1.43 -9.55 5.68
C THR A 26 0.96 -8.39 4.80
N LEU A 27 0.70 -7.21 5.38
CA LEU A 27 0.22 -6.01 4.69
C LEU A 27 1.35 -5.07 4.21
N GLY A 28 2.60 -5.52 4.23
CA GLY A 28 3.72 -4.73 3.72
C GLY A 28 4.15 -3.58 4.65
N PRO A 29 5.18 -2.80 4.25
CA PRO A 29 5.77 -1.73 5.05
C PRO A 29 4.84 -0.51 5.27
N TYR A 30 3.62 -0.55 4.73
CA TYR A 30 2.63 0.52 4.76
C TYR A 30 1.48 0.27 5.75
N ARG A 31 1.48 -0.89 6.45
CA ARG A 31 0.42 -1.37 7.36
C ARG A 31 0.02 -0.43 8.51
N GLY A 32 0.74 0.68 8.73
CA GLY A 32 0.40 1.69 9.75
C GLY A 32 0.46 3.14 9.26
N ARG A 33 0.74 3.38 7.97
CA ARG A 33 0.80 4.75 7.39
C ARG A 33 -0.32 5.00 6.38
N LEU A 34 -0.79 3.95 5.69
CA LEU A 34 -1.97 3.98 4.82
C LEU A 34 -3.26 3.64 5.61
N GLY A 35 -3.40 4.18 6.82
CA GLY A 35 -4.49 3.83 7.74
C GLY A 35 -5.87 4.34 7.31
N LEU A 36 -6.80 4.42 8.27
CA LEU A 36 -8.17 4.93 8.08
C LEU A 36 -8.23 6.27 7.32
N ALA A 37 -7.21 7.11 7.47
CA ALA A 37 -7.03 8.36 6.75
C ALA A 37 -7.09 8.20 5.22
N TRP A 38 -6.57 7.11 4.66
CA TRP A 38 -6.65 6.83 3.21
C TRP A 38 -8.05 6.45 2.74
N VAL A 39 -8.89 5.93 3.65
CA VAL A 39 -10.30 5.64 3.37
C VAL A 39 -11.14 6.92 3.53
N ILE A 40 -10.81 7.76 4.50
CA ILE A 40 -11.52 9.00 4.79
C ILE A 40 -11.19 10.09 3.76
N ALA A 41 -9.95 10.17 3.29
CA ALA A 41 -9.50 11.17 2.32
C ALA A 41 -10.38 11.25 1.06
N PRO A 42 -10.71 10.16 0.34
CA PRO A 42 -11.59 10.23 -0.83
C PRO A 42 -13.02 10.63 -0.49
N LEU A 43 -13.54 10.26 0.70
CA LEU A 43 -14.86 10.70 1.15
C LEU A 43 -14.89 12.22 1.34
N VAL A 44 -13.91 12.75 2.07
CA VAL A 44 -13.79 14.20 2.31
C VAL A 44 -13.59 14.94 0.99
N ALA A 45 -12.71 14.45 0.11
CA ALA A 45 -12.48 15.04 -1.20
C ALA A 45 -13.77 15.07 -2.04
N GLY A 46 -14.55 13.99 -2.05
CA GLY A 46 -15.84 13.92 -2.74
C GLY A 46 -16.83 14.96 -2.23
N VAL A 47 -16.97 15.10 -0.90
CA VAL A 47 -17.86 16.11 -0.29
C VAL A 47 -17.43 17.53 -0.67
N VAL A 48 -16.13 17.83 -0.62
CA VAL A 48 -15.60 19.15 -0.99
C VAL A 48 -15.89 19.46 -2.46
N ILE A 49 -15.70 18.49 -3.36
CA ILE A 49 -16.00 18.66 -4.79
C ILE A 49 -17.49 18.94 -5.01
N LEU A 50 -18.38 18.21 -4.34
CA LEU A 50 -19.82 18.43 -4.45
C LEU A 50 -20.23 19.83 -3.98
N ILE A 51 -19.69 20.28 -2.84
CA ILE A 51 -19.95 21.62 -2.32
C ILE A 51 -19.43 22.69 -3.30
N ALA A 52 -18.20 22.54 -3.77
CA ALA A 52 -17.59 23.48 -4.72
C ALA A 52 -18.38 23.54 -6.04
N GLY A 53 -18.79 22.38 -6.58
CA GLY A 53 -19.60 22.31 -7.79
C GLY A 53 -20.97 22.95 -7.60
N TYR A 54 -21.63 22.70 -6.46
CA TYR A 54 -22.91 23.34 -6.15
C TYR A 54 -22.78 24.87 -6.08
N LEU A 55 -21.77 25.37 -5.37
CA LEU A 55 -21.51 26.81 -5.28
C LEU A 55 -21.17 27.42 -6.63
N ALA A 56 -20.37 26.75 -7.45
CA ALA A 56 -19.98 27.26 -8.76
C ALA A 56 -21.13 27.29 -9.78
N LEU A 57 -22.11 26.38 -9.65
CA LEU A 57 -23.20 26.22 -10.62
C LEU A 57 -24.50 26.94 -10.21
N PHE A 58 -24.78 27.04 -8.92
CA PHE A 58 -26.09 27.47 -8.42
C PHE A 58 -26.05 28.73 -7.54
N ARG A 59 -24.87 29.22 -7.17
CA ARG A 59 -24.71 30.41 -6.32
C ARG A 59 -23.96 31.53 -7.02
#